data_AF-A0A8C0CN14-F1
#
_entry.id   AF-A0A8C0CN14-F1
#
_cell.length_a   1.000
_cell.length_b   1.000
_cell.length_c   1.000
_cell.angle_alpha   90.00
_cell.angle_beta   90.00
_cell.angle_gamma   90.00
#
_symmetry.space_group_name_H-M   'P 1'
#
loop_
_entity.id
_entity.type
_entity.pdbx_description
1 polymer ?
#
loop_
_entity_poly.entity_id
_entity_poly.type
_entity_poly.pdbx_seq_one_letter_code
_entity_poly.pdbx_strand_id
1 'polypeptide(L)'
;MASRERLFELWMLYCAKKDPDYLKLWLDNFVSSYEQFLDVDFEKLPTRVDDVPPGISLLPDNILQVLRTQLLQCVQKVADGLEEEQQALSILLVKFFIILCRNLSNVEEIGTCSYINHVITMTTLYIQQLKSKKKEKELADQTSIEEFVIHALAFCESLYDPYRNWRHRISGYKLYFFLKHIS
;
A
#
# COMPACT_ATOMS: atom_id res chain seq x y z
N MET A 1 -7.83 6.67 -16.07
CA MET A 1 -8.75 5.69 -15.45
C MET A 1 -8.67 4.41 -16.25
N ALA A 2 -8.19 3.31 -15.66
CA ALA A 2 -8.22 2.02 -16.36
C ALA A 2 -9.69 1.54 -16.39
N SER A 3 -10.17 1.10 -17.56
CA SER A 3 -11.50 0.50 -17.63
C SER A 3 -11.50 -0.85 -16.89
N ARG A 4 -12.64 -1.22 -16.29
CA ARG A 4 -12.80 -2.56 -15.68
C ARG A 4 -12.47 -3.69 -16.66
N GLU A 5 -12.77 -3.47 -17.94
CA GLU A 5 -12.42 -4.37 -19.05
C GLU A 5 -10.91 -4.57 -19.17
N ARG A 6 -10.11 -3.51 -19.00
CA ARG A 6 -8.65 -3.60 -19.06
C ARG A 6 -8.07 -4.40 -17.90
N LEU A 7 -8.59 -4.23 -16.70
CA LEU A 7 -8.19 -5.04 -15.53
C LEU A 7 -8.54 -6.51 -15.75
N PHE A 8 -9.71 -6.80 -16.31
CA PHE A 8 -10.10 -8.17 -16.64
C PHE A 8 -9.19 -8.79 -17.71
N GLU A 9 -8.89 -8.06 -18.78
CA GLU A 9 -7.98 -8.50 -19.85
C GLU A 9 -6.57 -8.82 -19.31
N LEU A 10 -6.00 -7.91 -18.51
CA LEU A 10 -4.67 -8.10 -17.91
C LEU A 10 -4.65 -9.32 -16.98
N TRP A 11 -5.72 -9.54 -16.21
CA TRP A 11 -5.83 -10.73 -15.37
C TRP A 11 -5.90 -12.02 -16.19
N MET A 12 -6.67 -12.03 -17.27
CA MET A 12 -6.75 -13.18 -18.18
C MET A 12 -5.39 -13.48 -18.84
N LEU A 13 -4.66 -12.45 -19.26
CA LEU A 13 -3.31 -12.59 -19.81
C LEU A 13 -2.34 -13.17 -18.77
N TYR A 14 -2.39 -12.68 -17.53
CA TYR A 14 -1.61 -13.25 -16.43
C TYR A 14 -1.96 -14.73 -16.20
N CYS A 15 -3.25 -15.08 -16.17
CA CYS A 15 -3.70 -16.45 -15.99
C CYS A 15 -3.21 -17.39 -17.10
N ALA A 16 -3.23 -16.92 -18.35
CA ALA A 16 -2.82 -17.69 -19.52
C ALA A 16 -1.30 -17.84 -19.65
N LYS A 17 -0.54 -16.76 -19.42
CA LYS A 17 0.91 -16.72 -19.66
C LYS A 17 1.76 -16.94 -18.42
N LYS A 18 1.20 -16.76 -17.21
CA LYS A 18 1.89 -16.81 -15.91
C LYS A 18 3.09 -15.85 -15.80
N ASP A 19 3.09 -14.79 -16.60
CA ASP A 19 4.16 -13.82 -16.67
C ASP A 19 3.92 -12.68 -15.65
N PRO A 20 4.87 -12.43 -14.71
CA PRO A 20 4.72 -11.44 -13.64
C PRO A 20 4.52 -10.01 -14.14
N ASP A 21 4.93 -9.68 -15.36
CA ASP A 21 4.78 -8.33 -15.91
C ASP A 21 3.30 -7.95 -16.09
N TYR A 22 2.46 -8.91 -16.48
CA TYR A 22 1.01 -8.68 -16.56
C TYR A 22 0.39 -8.44 -15.19
N LEU A 23 0.89 -9.11 -14.15
CA LEU A 23 0.43 -8.87 -12.77
C LEU A 23 0.84 -7.48 -12.29
N LYS A 24 2.07 -7.05 -12.59
CA LYS A 24 2.55 -5.71 -12.28
C LYS A 24 1.72 -4.64 -12.99
N LEU A 25 1.44 -4.82 -14.28
CA LEU A 25 0.55 -3.92 -15.04
C LEU A 25 -0.86 -3.89 -14.48
N TRP A 26 -1.40 -5.04 -14.07
CA TRP A 26 -2.71 -5.13 -13.44
C TRP A 26 -2.76 -4.32 -12.14
N LEU A 27 -1.75 -4.50 -11.28
CA LEU A 27 -1.63 -3.78 -10.00
C LEU A 27 -1.50 -2.28 -10.21
N ASP A 28 -0.67 -1.86 -11.15
CA ASP A 28 -0.48 -0.45 -11.49
C ASP A 28 -1.79 0.19 -11.96
N ASN A 29 -2.50 -0.45 -12.90
CA ASN A 29 -3.78 0.03 -13.39
C ASN A 29 -4.85 0.10 -12.28
N PHE A 30 -4.86 -0.87 -11.36
CA PHE A 30 -5.76 -0.87 -10.21
C PHE A 30 -5.44 0.29 -9.27
N VAL A 31 -4.18 0.42 -8.86
CA VAL A 31 -3.72 1.47 -7.95
C VAL A 31 -4.00 2.85 -8.52
N SER A 32 -3.69 3.09 -9.81
CA SER A 32 -4.00 4.37 -10.47
C SER A 32 -5.50 4.66 -10.54
N SER A 33 -6.35 3.65 -10.60
CA SER A 33 -7.81 3.85 -10.65
C SER A 33 -8.40 4.25 -9.30
N TYR A 34 -7.67 4.02 -8.21
CA TYR A 34 -8.10 4.26 -6.83
C TYR A 34 -7.10 5.13 -6.05
N GLU A 35 -6.25 5.90 -6.73
CA GLU A 35 -5.13 6.66 -6.14
C GLU A 35 -5.58 7.63 -5.02
N GLN A 36 -6.78 8.18 -5.15
CA GLN A 36 -7.42 9.05 -4.16
C GLN A 36 -7.56 8.42 -2.75
N PHE A 37 -7.58 7.08 -2.65
CA PHE A 37 -7.69 6.37 -1.38
C PHE A 37 -6.36 6.16 -0.65
N LEU A 38 -5.22 6.41 -1.31
CA LEU A 38 -3.90 6.17 -0.73
C LEU A 38 -3.54 7.19 0.36
N ASP A 39 -3.73 8.49 0.10
CA ASP A 39 -3.39 9.63 0.98
C ASP A 39 -2.33 9.31 2.06
N VAL A 40 -1.10 9.22 1.61
CA VAL A 40 0.08 8.92 2.44
C VAL A 40 0.71 10.17 3.05
N ASP A 41 0.12 11.35 2.82
CA ASP A 41 0.57 12.62 3.38
C ASP A 41 -0.05 12.80 4.77
N PHE A 42 0.68 12.40 5.80
CA PHE A 42 0.26 12.50 7.19
C PHE A 42 0.22 13.94 7.72
N GLU A 43 0.81 14.91 7.00
CA GLU A 43 0.86 16.31 7.43
C GLU A 43 -0.40 17.08 6.98
N LYS A 44 -0.96 16.73 5.83
CA LYS A 44 -2.18 17.34 5.31
C LYS A 44 -3.42 16.88 6.07
N LEU A 45 -4.43 17.77 6.06
CA LEU A 45 -5.76 17.41 6.54
C LEU A 45 -6.31 16.27 5.69
N PRO A 46 -6.95 15.25 6.30
CA PRO A 46 -7.54 14.16 5.55
C PRO A 46 -8.55 14.73 4.56
N THR A 47 -8.34 14.43 3.27
CA THR A 47 -9.27 14.85 2.23
C THR A 47 -10.49 13.94 2.27
N ARG A 48 -11.69 14.53 2.33
CA ARG A 48 -12.92 13.76 2.20
C ARG A 48 -13.00 13.20 0.79
N VAL A 49 -13.02 11.87 0.68
CA VAL A 49 -13.23 11.16 -0.59
C VAL A 49 -14.69 10.72 -0.62
N ASP A 50 -15.46 11.26 -1.57
CA ASP A 50 -16.89 10.92 -1.73
C ASP A 50 -17.12 9.64 -2.55
N ASP A 51 -16.07 9.10 -3.18
CA ASP A 51 -16.12 7.85 -3.92
C ASP A 51 -16.11 6.62 -3.00
N VAL A 52 -16.65 5.51 -3.52
CA VAL A 52 -16.73 4.23 -2.79
C VAL A 52 -15.43 3.44 -2.97
N PRO A 53 -14.75 3.02 -1.89
CA PRO A 53 -13.60 2.13 -1.98
C PRO A 53 -13.96 0.78 -2.62
N PRO A 54 -13.03 0.15 -3.36
CA PRO A 54 -13.31 -1.13 -4.02
C PRO A 54 -13.57 -2.25 -3.00
N GLY A 55 -14.60 -3.05 -3.25
CA GLY A 55 -14.87 -4.28 -2.50
C GLY A 55 -14.06 -5.45 -3.05
N ILE A 56 -13.75 -6.44 -2.20
CA ILE A 56 -13.08 -7.69 -2.62
C ILE A 56 -13.88 -8.43 -3.70
N SER A 57 -15.20 -8.31 -3.72
CA SER A 57 -16.07 -8.92 -4.74
C SER A 57 -15.83 -8.42 -6.18
N LEU A 58 -15.15 -7.29 -6.37
CA LEU A 58 -14.77 -6.77 -7.69
C LEU A 58 -13.45 -7.37 -8.20
N LEU A 59 -12.70 -8.03 -7.31
CA LEU A 59 -11.41 -8.59 -7.61
C LEU A 59 -11.56 -9.95 -8.29
N PRO A 60 -10.62 -10.32 -9.18
CA PRO A 60 -10.61 -11.66 -9.73
C PRO A 60 -10.39 -12.75 -8.68
N ASP A 61 -10.93 -13.94 -8.92
CA ASP A 61 -10.74 -15.10 -8.03
C ASP A 61 -9.25 -15.40 -7.80
N ASN A 62 -8.92 -15.76 -6.57
CA ASN A 62 -7.57 -16.12 -6.12
C ASN A 62 -6.51 -15.00 -6.21
N ILE A 63 -6.86 -13.78 -6.61
CA ILE A 63 -5.85 -12.72 -6.72
C ILE A 63 -5.19 -12.43 -5.36
N LEU A 64 -5.96 -12.39 -4.27
CA LEU A 64 -5.41 -12.18 -2.93
C LEU A 64 -4.37 -13.24 -2.58
N GLN A 65 -4.64 -14.51 -2.91
CA GLN A 65 -3.67 -15.60 -2.74
C GLN A 65 -2.40 -15.38 -3.56
N VAL A 66 -2.52 -14.95 -4.82
CA VAL A 66 -1.35 -14.62 -5.67
C VAL A 66 -0.54 -13.48 -5.05
N LEU A 67 -1.19 -12.40 -4.62
CA LEU A 67 -0.54 -11.25 -4.00
C LEU A 67 0.15 -11.64 -2.68
N ARG A 68 -0.43 -12.57 -1.91
CA ARG A 68 0.19 -13.13 -0.71
C ARG A 68 1.52 -13.80 -1.03
N THR A 69 1.55 -14.63 -2.06
CA THR A 69 2.75 -15.33 -2.50
C THR A 69 3.79 -14.36 -3.01
N GLN A 70 3.41 -13.35 -3.80
CA GLN A 70 4.32 -12.31 -4.27
C GLN A 70 4.93 -11.52 -3.11
N LEU A 71 4.12 -11.14 -2.12
CA LEU A 71 4.61 -10.42 -0.94
C LEU A 71 5.60 -11.27 -0.13
N LEU A 72 5.32 -12.57 0.04
CA LEU A 72 6.25 -13.49 0.68
C LEU A 72 7.58 -13.61 -0.07
N GLN A 73 7.54 -13.65 -1.41
CA GLN A 73 8.74 -13.66 -2.24
C GLN A 73 9.56 -12.37 -2.07
N CYS A 74 8.89 -11.20 -1.98
CA CYS A 74 9.57 -9.96 -1.64
C CYS A 74 10.28 -10.08 -0.29
N VAL A 75 9.60 -10.53 0.77
CA VAL A 75 10.18 -10.69 2.12
C VAL A 75 11.44 -11.55 2.08
N GLN A 76 11.41 -12.67 1.37
CA GLN A 76 12.53 -13.60 1.27
C GLN A 76 13.75 -12.98 0.60
N LYS A 77 13.53 -12.19 -0.46
CA LYS A 77 14.61 -11.54 -1.22
C LYS A 77 15.14 -10.26 -0.60
N VAL A 78 14.41 -9.60 0.31
CA VAL A 78 14.87 -8.35 0.95
C VAL A 78 16.20 -8.57 1.69
N ALA A 79 16.41 -9.73 2.31
CA ALA A 79 17.63 -10.03 3.05
C ALA A 79 18.89 -10.08 2.14
N ASP A 80 18.74 -10.51 0.89
CA ASP A 80 19.83 -10.71 -0.07
C ASP A 80 20.14 -9.45 -0.91
N GLY A 81 19.34 -8.39 -0.74
CA GLY A 81 19.37 -7.19 -1.57
C GLY A 81 18.29 -7.27 -2.65
N LEU A 82 17.23 -6.49 -2.47
CA LEU A 82 16.09 -6.50 -3.38
C LEU A 82 16.42 -5.74 -4.67
N GLU A 83 16.12 -6.35 -5.83
CA GLU A 83 16.20 -5.66 -7.13
C GLU A 83 15.18 -4.52 -7.22
N GLU A 84 15.50 -3.45 -7.95
CA GLU A 84 14.62 -2.26 -8.10
C GLU A 84 13.20 -2.65 -8.56
N GLU A 85 13.08 -3.60 -9.48
CA GLU A 85 11.79 -4.04 -9.99
C GLU A 85 10.93 -4.73 -8.92
N GLN A 86 11.56 -5.55 -8.07
CA GLN A 86 10.89 -6.25 -6.99
C GLN A 86 10.54 -5.27 -5.86
N GLN A 87 11.35 -4.23 -5.65
CA GLN A 87 11.03 -3.14 -4.73
C GLN A 87 9.82 -2.34 -5.22
N ALA A 88 9.77 -1.97 -6.49
CA ALA A 88 8.63 -1.30 -7.09
C ALA A 88 7.35 -2.16 -6.97
N LEU A 89 7.45 -3.47 -7.22
CA LEU A 89 6.34 -4.41 -7.00
C LEU A 89 5.89 -4.41 -5.53
N SER A 90 6.83 -4.43 -4.58
CA SER A 90 6.49 -4.41 -3.15
C SER A 90 5.71 -3.16 -2.75
N ILE A 91 6.05 -1.99 -3.30
CA ILE A 91 5.33 -0.74 -3.08
C ILE A 91 3.92 -0.81 -3.69
N LEU A 92 3.78 -1.33 -4.92
CA LEU A 92 2.49 -1.53 -5.57
C LEU A 92 1.58 -2.48 -4.76
N LEU A 93 2.13 -3.55 -4.21
CA LEU A 93 1.40 -4.48 -3.34
C LEU A 93 0.86 -3.77 -2.09
N VAL A 94 1.69 -2.98 -1.41
CA VAL A 94 1.24 -2.24 -0.22
C VAL A 94 0.20 -1.19 -0.59
N LYS A 95 0.39 -0.43 -1.69
CA LYS A 95 -0.60 0.51 -2.24
C LYS A 95 -1.95 -0.17 -2.48
N PHE A 96 -1.94 -1.35 -3.10
CA PHE A 96 -3.13 -2.15 -3.32
C PHE A 96 -3.86 -2.49 -2.00
N PHE A 97 -3.13 -2.95 -0.99
CA PHE A 97 -3.74 -3.29 0.31
C PHE A 97 -4.29 -2.07 1.05
N ILE A 98 -3.62 -0.91 1.00
CA ILE A 98 -4.14 0.34 1.57
C ILE A 98 -5.52 0.64 1.00
N ILE A 99 -5.64 0.61 -0.34
CA ILE A 99 -6.89 0.90 -1.06
C ILE A 99 -8.01 -0.06 -0.60
N LEU A 100 -7.73 -1.36 -0.54
CA LEU A 100 -8.74 -2.33 -0.09
C LEU A 100 -9.17 -2.11 1.36
N CYS A 101 -8.22 -1.84 2.26
CA CYS A 101 -8.52 -1.62 3.68
C CYS A 101 -9.27 -0.31 3.95
N ARG A 102 -9.38 0.62 2.98
CA ARG A 102 -10.30 1.76 3.08
C ARG A 102 -11.77 1.33 3.05
N ASN A 103 -12.08 0.15 2.52
CA ASN A 103 -13.38 -0.46 2.71
C ASN A 103 -13.40 -1.28 4.01
N LEU A 104 -14.19 -0.87 5.00
CA LEU A 104 -14.29 -1.57 6.29
C LEU A 104 -14.65 -3.06 6.13
N SER A 105 -15.50 -3.41 5.15
CA SER A 105 -15.91 -4.79 4.90
C SER A 105 -14.75 -5.69 4.45
N ASN A 106 -13.67 -5.13 3.92
CA ASN A 106 -12.50 -5.89 3.49
C ASN A 106 -11.51 -6.13 4.64
N VAL A 107 -11.57 -5.32 5.72
CA VAL A 107 -10.55 -5.30 6.78
C VAL A 107 -10.43 -6.64 7.50
N GLU A 108 -11.56 -7.32 7.74
CA GLU A 108 -11.56 -8.62 8.41
C GLU A 108 -10.79 -9.68 7.60
N GLU A 109 -11.02 -9.75 6.30
CA GLU A 109 -10.38 -10.73 5.41
C GLU A 109 -8.87 -10.43 5.24
N ILE A 110 -8.51 -9.16 5.07
CA ILE A 110 -7.10 -8.77 4.96
C ILE A 110 -6.37 -8.90 6.30
N GLY A 111 -7.05 -8.58 7.40
CA GLY A 111 -6.49 -8.55 8.75
C GLY A 111 -6.24 -9.92 9.37
N THR A 112 -7.03 -10.92 8.99
CA THR A 112 -6.84 -12.32 9.41
C THR A 112 -5.74 -13.04 8.64
N CYS A 113 -5.34 -12.51 7.49
CA CYS A 113 -4.31 -13.08 6.64
C CYS A 113 -2.88 -12.67 7.07
N SER A 114 -1.87 -13.41 6.60
CA SER A 114 -0.46 -13.14 6.94
C SER A 114 0.15 -11.89 6.30
N TYR A 115 -0.64 -11.06 5.59
CA TYR A 115 -0.16 -9.86 4.90
C TYR A 115 0.49 -8.88 5.85
N ILE A 116 -0.14 -8.62 7.00
CA ILE A 116 0.38 -7.69 8.01
C ILE A 116 1.76 -8.15 8.46
N ASN A 117 1.90 -9.42 8.82
CA ASN A 117 3.18 -9.98 9.26
C ASN A 117 4.27 -9.80 8.19
N HIS A 118 3.95 -10.09 6.92
CA HIS A 118 4.91 -9.90 5.82
C HIS A 118 5.31 -8.42 5.65
N VAL A 119 4.35 -7.49 5.66
CA VAL A 119 4.64 -6.04 5.54
C VAL A 119 5.47 -5.55 6.72
N ILE A 120 5.14 -5.95 7.95
CA ILE A 120 5.91 -5.59 9.16
C ILE A 120 7.33 -6.14 9.11
N THR A 121 7.50 -7.40 8.69
CA THR A 121 8.84 -8.00 8.51
C THR A 121 9.64 -7.24 7.46
N MET A 122 9.08 -6.93 6.28
CA MET A 122 9.80 -6.16 5.26
C MET A 122 10.17 -4.76 5.76
N THR A 123 9.24 -4.07 6.42
CA THR A 123 9.48 -2.75 7.01
C THR A 123 10.63 -2.80 8.01
N THR A 124 10.68 -3.84 8.86
CA THR A 124 11.75 -4.04 9.84
C THR A 124 13.10 -4.24 9.15
N LEU A 125 13.16 -5.10 8.13
CA LEU A 125 14.38 -5.35 7.35
C LEU A 125 14.87 -4.08 6.64
N TYR A 126 13.96 -3.32 6.03
CA TYR A 126 14.27 -2.05 5.39
C TYR A 126 14.82 -1.00 6.37
N ILE A 127 14.22 -0.86 7.54
CA ILE A 127 14.73 0.05 8.59
C ILE A 127 16.12 -0.41 9.06
N GLN A 128 16.37 -1.70 9.17
CA GLN A 128 17.70 -2.24 9.50
C GLN A 128 18.72 -1.91 8.40
N GLN A 129 18.34 -2.04 7.12
CA GLN A 129 19.19 -1.68 5.99
C GLN A 129 19.55 -0.18 6.02
N LEU A 130 18.58 0.72 6.24
CA LEU A 130 18.82 2.16 6.39
C LEU A 130 19.79 2.48 7.53
N LYS A 131 19.69 1.79 8.67
CA LYS A 131 20.59 1.97 9.81
C LYS A 131 22.01 1.46 9.53
N SER A 132 22.14 0.41 8.73
CA SER A 132 23.43 -0.22 8.40
C SER A 132 24.19 0.44 7.24
N LYS A 133 23.49 1.00 6.23
CA LYS A 133 24.06 1.62 5.02
C LYS A 133 24.61 3.05 5.22
N LYS A 134 25.12 3.43 6.41
CA LYS A 134 25.61 4.80 6.70
C LYS A 134 26.91 5.21 5.97
N LYS A 135 27.27 4.59 4.84
CA LYS A 135 28.38 4.98 3.96
C LYS A 135 27.97 4.87 2.49
N GLU A 136 27.80 6.02 1.85
CA GLU A 136 27.96 6.33 0.41
C GLU A 136 27.20 5.55 -0.68
N LYS A 137 26.26 4.64 -0.40
CA LYS A 137 25.43 4.05 -1.46
C LYS A 137 24.11 4.81 -1.70
N GLU A 138 24.08 5.50 -2.84
CA GLU A 138 22.95 5.83 -3.73
C GLU A 138 21.67 6.37 -3.06
N LEU A 139 21.50 7.70 -3.12
CA LEU A 139 20.30 8.43 -2.68
C LEU A 139 18.96 7.85 -3.20
N ALA A 140 18.99 7.20 -4.36
CA ALA A 140 17.80 6.61 -5.00
C ALA A 140 17.26 5.39 -4.22
N ASP A 141 18.14 4.49 -3.76
CA ASP A 141 17.81 3.35 -2.89
C ASP A 141 17.16 3.83 -1.58
N GLN A 142 17.65 4.93 -1.04
CA GLN A 142 17.16 5.47 0.22
C GLN A 142 15.74 6.03 0.08
N THR A 143 15.45 6.69 -1.04
CA THR A 143 14.14 7.29 -1.32
C THR A 143 13.06 6.22 -1.51
N SER A 144 13.37 5.12 -2.21
CA SER A 144 12.42 4.03 -2.44
C SER A 144 12.14 3.21 -1.17
N ILE A 145 13.14 3.05 -0.29
CA ILE A 145 12.93 2.39 1.01
C ILE A 145 12.06 3.26 1.92
N GLU A 146 12.32 4.58 1.98
CA GLU A 146 11.49 5.52 2.73
C GLU A 146 10.05 5.53 2.21
N GLU A 147 9.87 5.53 0.88
CA GLU A 147 8.55 5.42 0.26
C GLU A 147 7.84 4.14 0.74
N PHE A 148 8.50 2.99 0.72
CA PHE A 148 7.90 1.74 1.19
C PHE A 148 7.47 1.84 2.66
N VAL A 149 8.31 2.39 3.54
CA VAL A 149 7.99 2.53 4.97
C VAL A 149 6.77 3.43 5.19
N ILE A 150 6.68 4.55 4.47
CA ILE A 150 5.52 5.45 4.53
C ILE A 150 4.24 4.71 4.10
N HIS A 151 4.29 3.93 3.02
CA HIS A 151 3.16 3.13 2.58
C HIS A 151 2.81 2.02 3.57
N ALA A 152 3.79 1.38 4.20
CA ALA A 152 3.55 0.38 5.23
C ALA A 152 2.82 0.99 6.46
N LEU A 153 3.18 2.21 6.87
CA LEU A 153 2.47 2.94 7.92
C LEU A 153 1.05 3.28 7.50
N ALA A 154 0.85 3.75 6.27
CA ALA A 154 -0.48 4.03 5.73
C ALA A 154 -1.34 2.76 5.62
N PHE A 155 -0.73 1.60 5.36
CA PHE A 155 -1.41 0.31 5.40
C PHE A 155 -1.88 -0.04 6.80
N CYS A 156 -1.00 0.07 7.80
CA CYS A 156 -1.38 -0.12 9.21
C CYS A 156 -2.52 0.83 9.63
N GLU A 157 -2.43 2.11 9.26
CA GLU A 157 -3.53 3.06 9.48
C GLU A 157 -4.82 2.57 8.82
N SER A 158 -4.79 2.21 7.54
CA SER A 158 -6.00 1.80 6.83
C SER A 158 -6.64 0.54 7.42
N LEU A 159 -5.84 -0.34 8.03
CA LEU A 159 -6.31 -1.56 8.66
C LEU A 159 -6.98 -1.28 10.02
N TYR A 160 -6.37 -0.47 10.87
CA TYR A 160 -6.87 -0.20 12.23
C TYR A 160 -7.82 1.00 12.30
N ASP A 161 -7.78 1.90 11.33
CA ASP A 161 -8.64 3.07 11.21
C ASP A 161 -8.93 3.41 9.72
N PRO A 162 -9.77 2.60 9.04
CA PRO A 162 -10.12 2.78 7.63
C PRO A 162 -10.54 4.20 7.25
N TYR A 163 -11.27 4.86 8.15
CA TYR A 163 -11.86 6.19 7.96
C TYR A 163 -10.96 7.36 8.40
N ARG A 164 -9.71 7.09 8.82
CA ARG A 164 -8.75 8.12 9.29
C ARG A 164 -9.31 8.97 10.44
N ASN A 165 -10.13 8.39 11.32
CA ASN A 165 -10.68 9.06 12.49
C ASN A 165 -9.61 9.74 13.35
N TRP A 166 -8.43 9.12 13.51
CA TRP A 166 -7.35 9.70 14.32
C TRP A 166 -6.82 11.00 13.70
N ARG A 167 -6.67 11.07 12.36
CA ARG A 167 -6.25 12.30 11.67
C ARG A 167 -7.28 13.41 11.86
N HIS A 168 -8.58 13.09 11.78
CA HIS A 168 -9.67 14.05 12.02
C HIS A 168 -9.71 14.56 13.46
N ARG A 169 -9.38 13.71 14.45
CA ARG A 169 -9.29 14.13 15.85
C ARG A 169 -8.12 15.09 16.06
N ILE A 170 -6.92 14.76 15.56
CA ILE A 170 -5.74 15.63 15.71
C ILE A 170 -5.92 16.96 14.98
N SER A 171 -6.52 16.95 13.78
CA SER A 171 -6.85 18.19 13.08
C SER A 171 -7.87 19.04 13.82
N GLY A 172 -8.90 18.41 14.41
CA GLY A 172 -9.86 19.07 15.29
C GLY A 172 -9.18 19.75 16.48
N TYR A 173 -8.19 19.10 17.11
CA TYR A 173 -7.37 19.71 18.16
C TYR A 173 -6.52 20.89 17.66
N LYS A 174 -5.90 20.80 16.47
CA LYS A 174 -5.18 21.92 15.85
C LYS A 174 -6.11 23.11 15.58
N LEU A 175 -7.32 22.86 15.07
CA LEU A 175 -8.32 23.90 14.79
C LEU A 175 -8.80 24.57 16.09
N TYR A 176 -9.06 23.78 17.14
CA TYR A 176 -9.43 24.29 18.46
C TYR A 176 -8.32 25.14 19.08
N PHE A 177 -7.06 24.71 18.94
CA PHE A 177 -5.90 25.47 19.42
C PHE A 177 -5.74 26.80 18.66
N PHE A 178 -5.93 26.78 17.35
CA PHE A 178 -5.88 27.98 16.50
C PHE A 178 -7.00 28.98 16.85
N LEU A 179 -8.24 28.50 17.02
CA LEU A 179 -9.38 29.33 17.42
C LEU A 179 -9.22 29.92 18.83
N LYS A 180 -8.66 29.15 19.78
CA LYS A 180 -8.42 29.60 21.16
C LYS A 180 -7.32 30.66 21.28
N HIS A 181 -6.42 30.76 20.31
CA HIS A 181 -5.40 31.80 20.24
C HIS A 181 -5.81 33.03 19.39
N ILE A 182 -7.01 33.01 18.81
CA ILE A 182 -7.58 34.12 18.03
C ILE A 182 -8.76 34.80 18.76
N SER A 183 -9.24 34.23 19.88
CA SER A 183 -10.16 34.90 20.84
C SER A 183 -9.39 35.45 22.03
#